data_AF-A0A251WIX1-F1
#
_entry.id   AF-A0A251WIX1-F1
#
_cell.length_a   1.000
_cell.length_b   1.000
_cell.length_c   1.000
_cell.angle_alpha   90.00
_cell.angle_beta   90.00
_cell.angle_gamma   90.00
#
_symmetry.space_group_name_H-M   'P 1'
#
loop_
_entity.id
_entity.type
_entity.pdbx_description
1 polymer ?
#
loop_
_entity_poly.entity_id
_entity_poly.type
_entity_poly.pdbx_seq_one_letter_code
_entity_poly.pdbx_strand_id
1 'polypeptide(L)'
;MNNIPPTCRKREDFSFRYSPYTGTQDGALMAFLKKGDGVKQGKELMLESVRAFWMVAACRSEGLLSQEELHQLGLNCCRALERQVDYIRECLQLPIPSADSSTIAPT
;
A
#
# COMPACT_ATOMS: atom_id res chain seq x y z
N MET A 1 -8.88 33.15 -17.78
CA MET A 1 -9.51 31.82 -17.73
C MET A 1 -8.77 30.93 -18.71
N ASN A 2 -7.82 30.13 -18.22
CA ASN A 2 -6.99 29.28 -19.08
C ASN A 2 -7.78 28.01 -19.40
N ASN A 3 -8.23 27.90 -20.65
CA ASN A 3 -8.77 26.68 -21.24
C ASN A 3 -7.64 25.66 -21.34
N ILE A 4 -7.52 24.77 -20.36
CA ILE A 4 -6.68 23.57 -20.47
C ILE A 4 -7.48 22.61 -21.35
N PRO A 5 -7.00 22.25 -22.56
CA PRO A 5 -7.66 21.23 -23.37
C PRO A 5 -7.72 19.93 -22.55
N PRO A 6 -8.73 19.07 -22.71
CA PRO A 6 -8.70 17.74 -22.11
C PRO A 6 -7.52 16.99 -22.75
N THR A 7 -6.37 17.09 -22.10
CA THR A 7 -5.16 16.34 -22.37
C THR A 7 -5.58 14.89 -22.59
N CYS A 8 -5.07 14.27 -23.64
CA CYS A 8 -5.30 12.88 -24.01
C CYS A 8 -4.85 11.96 -22.86
N ARG A 9 -5.64 11.88 -21.77
CA ARG A 9 -5.38 11.01 -20.63
C ARG A 9 -5.67 9.60 -21.09
N LYS A 10 -4.63 8.88 -21.49
CA LYS A 10 -4.72 7.45 -21.75
C LYS A 10 -4.97 6.73 -20.44
N ARG A 11 -5.92 5.80 -20.45
CA ARG A 11 -6.13 4.90 -19.31
C ARG A 11 -5.12 3.78 -19.42
N GLU A 12 -4.42 3.52 -18.33
CA GLU A 12 -3.60 2.34 -18.18
C GLU A 12 -4.44 1.26 -17.49
N ASP A 13 -4.75 0.20 -18.24
CA ASP A 13 -5.50 -0.94 -17.72
C ASP A 13 -4.53 -1.99 -17.17
N PHE A 14 -4.70 -2.34 -15.90
CA PHE A 14 -3.96 -3.43 -15.25
C PHE A 14 -4.94 -4.50 -14.77
N SER A 15 -4.81 -5.72 -15.31
CA SER A 15 -5.65 -6.87 -14.96
C SER A 15 -4.80 -7.96 -14.32
N PHE A 16 -5.17 -8.35 -13.11
CA PHE A 16 -4.53 -9.43 -12.36
C PHE A 16 -5.62 -10.35 -11.79
N ARG A 17 -5.60 -11.63 -12.18
CA ARG A 17 -6.51 -12.65 -11.65
C ARG A 17 -5.78 -13.52 -10.64
N TYR A 18 -6.32 -13.58 -9.44
CA TYR A 18 -5.85 -14.43 -8.36
C TYR A 18 -7.03 -15.20 -7.75
N SER A 19 -6.88 -16.51 -7.55
CA SER A 19 -7.98 -17.40 -7.16
C SER A 19 -7.47 -18.52 -6.25
N PRO A 20 -7.14 -18.20 -4.98
CA PRO A 20 -6.68 -19.19 -4.03
C PRO A 20 -7.80 -20.15 -3.61
N TYR A 21 -7.41 -21.37 -3.21
CA TYR A 21 -8.34 -22.36 -2.69
C TYR A 21 -8.97 -21.89 -1.37
N THR A 22 -10.23 -22.25 -1.16
CA THR A 22 -10.90 -22.07 0.14
C THR A 22 -10.20 -22.88 1.23
N GLY A 23 -10.25 -22.41 2.47
CA GLY A 23 -9.58 -23.05 3.61
C GLY A 23 -8.07 -22.79 3.71
N THR A 24 -7.46 -22.12 2.73
CA THR A 24 -6.08 -21.62 2.82
C THR A 24 -6.05 -20.21 3.43
N GLN A 25 -4.87 -19.78 3.93
CA GLN A 25 -4.67 -18.41 4.41
C GLN A 25 -5.00 -17.38 3.33
N ASP A 26 -4.58 -17.63 2.09
CA ASP A 26 -4.89 -16.77 0.94
C ASP A 26 -6.38 -16.78 0.60
N GLY A 27 -7.05 -17.93 0.75
CA GLY A 27 -8.50 -18.06 0.62
C GLY A 27 -9.25 -17.20 1.65
N ALA A 28 -8.78 -17.21 2.90
CA ALA A 28 -9.33 -16.37 3.96
C ALA A 28 -9.09 -14.88 3.70
N LEU A 29 -7.89 -14.51 3.23
CA LEU A 29 -7.57 -13.14 2.83
C LEU A 29 -8.49 -12.67 1.69
N MET A 30 -8.71 -13.49 0.67
CA MET A 30 -9.64 -13.14 -0.41
C MET A 30 -11.08 -13.00 0.06
N ALA A 31 -11.54 -13.85 0.99
CA ALA A 31 -12.86 -13.72 1.58
C ALA A 31 -12.99 -12.41 2.38
N PHE A 32 -11.97 -12.05 3.17
CA PHE A 32 -11.91 -10.80 3.91
C PHE A 32 -11.96 -9.59 2.98
N LEU A 33 -11.10 -9.54 1.97
CA LEU A 33 -11.08 -8.42 1.02
C LEU A 33 -12.41 -8.31 0.27
N LYS A 34 -13.02 -9.41 -0.16
CA LYS A 34 -14.35 -9.37 -0.80
C LYS A 34 -15.42 -8.76 0.09
N LYS A 35 -15.34 -8.97 1.41
CA LYS A 35 -16.27 -8.40 2.39
C LYS A 35 -15.96 -6.92 2.68
N GLY A 36 -14.68 -6.54 2.68
CA GLY A 36 -14.22 -5.24 3.15
C GLY A 36 -14.15 -5.17 4.68
N ASP A 37 -13.71 -4.03 5.20
CA ASP A 37 -13.59 -3.77 6.65
C ASP A 37 -14.84 -3.08 7.25
N GLY A 38 -15.87 -2.86 6.44
CA GLY A 38 -17.10 -2.14 6.81
C GLY A 38 -17.06 -0.63 6.50
N VAL A 39 -15.89 -0.08 6.19
CA VAL A 39 -15.70 1.32 5.78
C VAL A 39 -15.24 1.39 4.32
N LYS A 40 -14.26 0.56 3.95
CA LYS A 40 -13.63 0.49 2.64
C LYS A 40 -13.98 -0.81 1.93
N GLN A 41 -14.09 -0.72 0.61
CA GLN A 41 -14.21 -1.89 -0.24
C GLN A 41 -12.85 -2.62 -0.33
N GLY A 42 -12.86 -3.93 -0.55
CA GLY A 42 -11.62 -4.72 -0.70
C GLY A 42 -10.64 -4.18 -1.74
N LYS A 43 -11.17 -3.62 -2.83
CA LYS A 43 -10.35 -2.99 -3.87
C LYS A 43 -9.59 -1.79 -3.33
N GLU A 44 -10.20 -0.98 -2.47
CA GLU A 44 -9.56 0.19 -1.87
C GLU A 44 -8.48 -0.25 -0.89
N LEU A 45 -8.77 -1.24 -0.04
CA LEU A 45 -7.80 -1.83 0.89
C LEU A 45 -6.57 -2.39 0.14
N MET A 46 -6.79 -3.11 -0.96
CA MET A 46 -5.72 -3.65 -1.79
C MET A 46 -4.90 -2.53 -2.44
N LEU A 47 -5.57 -1.53 -3.04
CA LEU A 47 -4.87 -0.43 -3.71
C LEU A 47 -4.06 0.42 -2.72
N GLU A 48 -4.59 0.70 -1.53
CA GLU A 48 -3.85 1.41 -0.49
C GLU A 48 -2.59 0.64 -0.06
N SER A 49 -2.71 -0.67 0.13
CA SER A 49 -1.58 -1.54 0.46
C SER A 49 -0.50 -1.53 -0.61
N VAL A 50 -0.88 -1.66 -1.88
CA VAL A 50 0.05 -1.63 -3.02
C VAL A 50 0.70 -0.25 -3.16
N ARG A 51 -0.07 0.84 -3.03
CA ARG A 51 0.42 2.22 -3.16
C ARG A 51 1.38 2.60 -2.05
N ALA A 52 1.10 2.18 -0.81
CA ALA A 52 1.96 2.48 0.33
C ALA A 52 3.41 2.04 0.09
N PHE A 53 3.61 0.92 -0.63
CA PHE A 53 4.95 0.42 -0.93
C PHE A 53 5.49 0.85 -2.30
N TRP A 54 4.71 0.70 -3.38
CA TRP A 54 5.24 0.81 -4.75
C TRP A 54 5.15 2.20 -5.37
N MET A 55 4.33 3.12 -4.83
CA MET A 55 4.06 4.41 -5.50
C MET A 55 5.33 5.25 -5.68
N VAL A 56 6.19 5.32 -4.66
CA VAL A 56 7.43 6.11 -4.73
C VAL A 56 8.35 5.59 -5.83
N ALA A 57 8.49 4.26 -5.94
CA ALA A 57 9.32 3.63 -6.96
C ALA A 57 8.78 3.91 -8.37
N ALA A 58 7.45 3.80 -8.55
CA ALA A 58 6.80 4.09 -9.83
C ALA A 58 6.94 5.57 -10.24
N CYS A 59 6.68 6.51 -9.33
CA CYS A 59 6.82 7.93 -9.63
C CYS A 59 8.29 8.33 -9.93
N ARG A 60 9.24 7.68 -9.25
CA ARG A 60 10.68 7.89 -9.48
C ARG A 60 11.13 7.34 -10.84
N SER A 61 10.67 6.14 -11.23
CA SER A 61 11.08 5.54 -12.52
C SER A 61 10.57 6.34 -13.72
N GLU A 62 9.36 6.89 -13.59
CA GLU A 62 8.71 7.67 -14.65
C GLU A 62 9.08 9.16 -14.64
N GLY A 63 9.85 9.62 -13.64
CA GLY A 63 10.23 11.04 -13.51
C GLY A 63 9.03 11.99 -13.35
N LEU A 64 7.93 11.51 -12.77
CA LEU A 64 6.66 12.24 -12.73
C LEU A 64 6.63 13.42 -11.75
N LEU A 65 7.53 13.42 -10.78
CA LEU A 65 7.53 14.32 -9.64
C LEU A 65 8.93 14.93 -9.47
N SER A 66 8.97 16.17 -8.97
CA SER A 66 10.21 16.78 -8.50
C SER A 66 10.80 16.01 -7.32
N GLN A 67 12.06 16.26 -6.99
CA GLN A 67 12.71 15.60 -5.83
C GLN A 67 11.99 15.92 -4.52
N GLU A 68 11.49 17.14 -4.35
CA GLU A 68 10.75 17.53 -3.15
C GLU A 68 9.40 16.81 -3.06
N GLU A 69 8.67 16.71 -4.19
CA GLU A 69 7.41 15.97 -4.25
C GLU A 69 7.61 14.46 -4.02
N LEU A 70 8.68 13.87 -4.56
CA LEU A 70 9.05 12.48 -4.30
C LEU A 70 9.39 12.25 -2.83
N HIS A 71 10.11 13.19 -2.21
CA HIS A 71 10.46 13.11 -0.79
C HIS A 71 9.19 13.16 0.08
N GLN A 72 8.29 14.11 -0.20
CA GLN A 72 7.03 14.23 0.53
C GLN A 72 6.11 13.02 0.30
N LEU A 73 6.07 12.47 -0.92
CA LEU A 73 5.37 11.22 -1.23
C LEU A 73 5.97 10.06 -0.43
N GLY A 74 7.30 9.98 -0.33
CA GLY A 74 8.01 9.00 0.48
C GLY A 74 7.59 9.03 1.94
N LEU A 75 7.57 10.22 2.56
CA LEU A 75 7.10 10.40 3.95
C LEU A 75 5.65 9.92 4.14
N ASN A 76 4.77 10.20 3.17
CA ASN A 76 3.38 9.76 3.24
C ASN A 76 3.25 8.24 3.10
N CYS A 77 4.03 7.62 2.21
CA CYS A 77 4.11 6.18 2.04
C CYS A 77 4.63 5.48 3.32
N CYS A 78 5.71 5.98 3.94
CA CYS A 78 6.21 5.46 5.21
C CYS A 78 5.15 5.50 6.31
N ARG A 79 4.48 6.65 6.49
CA ARG A 79 3.38 6.76 7.48
C ARG A 79 2.23 5.79 7.23
N ALA A 80 1.93 5.51 5.96
CA ALA A 80 0.89 4.54 5.62
C ALA A 80 1.31 3.11 5.98
N LEU A 81 2.56 2.74 5.72
CA LEU A 81 3.12 1.44 6.11
C LEU A 81 3.20 1.31 7.64
N GLU A 82 3.65 2.34 8.36
CA GLU A 82 3.68 2.35 9.81
C GLU A 82 2.29 2.10 10.41
N ARG A 83 1.26 2.77 9.90
CA ARG A 83 -0.14 2.52 10.31
C ARG A 83 -0.59 1.09 10.04
N GLN A 84 -0.17 0.49 8.92
CA GLN A 84 -0.50 -0.92 8.63
C GLN A 84 0.19 -1.86 9.62
N VAL A 85 1.44 -1.56 9.98
CA VAL A 85 2.17 -2.33 11.01
C VAL A 85 1.47 -2.17 12.37
N ASP A 86 1.09 -0.95 12.75
CA ASP A 86 0.40 -0.69 14.01
C ASP A 86 -0.94 -1.42 14.09
N TYR A 87 -1.72 -1.44 13.01
CA TYR A 87 -2.94 -2.22 12.92
C TYR A 87 -2.70 -3.72 13.19
N ILE A 88 -1.67 -4.32 12.57
CA ILE A 88 -1.32 -5.72 12.81
C ILE A 88 -0.93 -5.94 14.28
N ARG A 89 -0.16 -5.01 14.86
CA ARG A 89 0.21 -5.08 16.28
C ARG A 89 -1.02 -5.02 17.18
N GLU A 90 -1.95 -4.10 16.94
CA GLU A 90 -3.18 -3.97 17.70
C GLU A 90 -4.04 -5.23 17.62
N CYS A 91 -4.23 -5.78 16.42
CA CYS A 91 -5.01 -7.02 16.23
C CYS A 91 -4.46 -8.21 17.00
N LEU A 92 -3.13 -8.26 17.19
CA LEU A 92 -2.43 -9.39 17.78
C LEU A 92 -1.83 -9.06 19.17
N GLN A 93 -2.09 -7.87 19.70
CA GLN A 93 -1.49 -7.35 20.94
C GLN A 93 0.05 -7.49 20.96
N LEU A 94 0.69 -7.25 19.82
CA LEU A 94 2.13 -7.37 19.69
C LEU A 94 2.84 -6.15 20.31
N PRO A 95 4.05 -6.35 20.86
CA PRO A 95 4.83 -5.24 21.41
C PRO A 95 5.24 -4.24 20.33
N ILE A 96 5.33 -2.97 20.73
CA ILE A 96 5.99 -1.94 19.93
C ILE A 96 7.50 -2.20 20.00
N PRO A 97 8.21 -2.33 18.87
CA PRO A 97 9.66 -2.46 18.87
C PRO A 97 10.26 -1.25 19.56
N SER A 98 10.98 -1.47 20.65
CA SER A 98 11.84 -0.46 21.25
C SER A 98 13.06 -0.25 20.35
N ALA A 99 13.57 0.99 20.27
CA ALA A 99 14.73 1.34 19.45
C ALA A 99 15.96 0.45 19.71
N ASP A 100 16.03 -0.20 20.88
CA ASP A 100 17.15 -1.05 21.31
C ASP A 100 17.08 -2.51 20.81
N SER A 101 15.98 -2.93 20.18
CA SER A 101 15.78 -4.34 19.79
C SER A 101 16.34 -4.73 18.41
N SER A 102 16.99 -3.80 17.70
CA SER A 102 17.67 -4.08 16.42
C SER A 102 19.13 -4.51 16.63
N THR A 103 19.38 -5.54 17.44
CA THR A 103 20.65 -6.28 17.36
C THR A 103 20.36 -7.62 16.70
N ILE A 104 20.43 -7.63 15.37
CA ILE A 104 20.45 -8.88 14.61
C ILE A 104 21.87 -9.43 14.75
N ALA A 105 22.01 -10.55 15.45
CA ALA A 105 23.27 -11.30 15.48
C ALA A 105 23.59 -11.81 14.05
N PRO A 106 24.82 -11.62 13.56
CA PRO A 106 25.23 -12.23 12.30
C PRO A 106 25.40 -13.74 12.51
N THR A 107 24.71 -14.55 11.70
CA THR A 107 25.05 -15.95 11.45
C THR A 107 26.12 -16.05 10.39
#